data_AF-A0A6G1R8H1-F1
#
_entry.id   AF-A0A6G1R8H1-F1
#
_cell.length_a   1.000
_cell.length_b   1.000
_cell.length_c   1.000
_cell.angle_alpha   90.00
_cell.angle_beta   90.00
_cell.angle_gamma   90.00
#
_symmetry.space_group_name_H-M   'P 1'
#
loop_
_entity.id
_entity.type
_entity.pdbx_description
1 polymer ?
#
loop_
_entity_poly.entity_id
_entity_poly.type
_entity_poly.pdbx_seq_one_letter_code
_entity_poly.pdbx_strand_id
1 'polypeptide(L)'
;RATDGSHVPFCLFAENVALATGTFDSPGRLQVEGEDFPFVLHSMSDFGAAISKGKLRGKADPVLIVGAGLTAADAVLCAYNNNIPVIHVFRRRVTDTSLIFKQLPKKLYPEYHKVYHMMCTQSHTVDSSLHSAYTSFPEHNVLSFKPEMKCVLQSASGLKKILKFSVALVLIGSHPNLFFLKDQGRSIGHHSNQPITCKGNPIEIDPYTYECTKEANLFALGPLVGDNFVRFLKGGALGIARCLAVRRKKKHELIEGGDGGGDGVP
;
A
#
# COMPACT_ATOMS: atom_id res chain seq x y z
N ARG A 1 6.45 23.32 17.47
CA ARG A 1 7.55 22.93 18.38
C ARG A 1 7.83 24.14 19.24
N ALA A 2 7.89 23.98 20.57
CA ALA A 2 8.44 25.03 21.42
C ALA A 2 9.92 25.23 21.10
N THR A 3 10.49 26.33 21.59
CA THR A 3 11.89 26.73 21.36
C THR A 3 12.91 25.69 21.90
N ASP A 4 12.48 24.77 22.76
CA ASP A 4 13.24 23.66 23.32
C ASP A 4 13.07 22.32 22.56
N GLY A 5 12.31 22.32 21.46
CA GLY A 5 12.03 21.11 20.68
C GLY A 5 10.92 20.21 21.25
N SER A 6 10.30 20.58 22.38
CA SER A 6 9.19 19.82 22.96
C SER A 6 7.93 19.88 22.07
N HIS A 7 7.20 18.76 22.08
CA HIS A 7 5.91 18.63 21.40
C HIS A 7 4.83 19.19 22.31
N VAL A 8 4.37 20.40 22.01
CA VAL A 8 3.21 21.00 22.69
C VAL A 8 1.94 20.39 22.09
N PRO A 9 1.04 19.80 22.90
CA PRO A 9 -0.24 19.33 22.39
C PRO A 9 -1.06 20.51 21.88
N PHE A 10 -1.72 20.32 20.75
CA PHE A 10 -2.66 21.30 20.20
C PHE A 10 -3.97 20.62 19.84
N CYS A 11 -5.05 21.40 19.79
CA CYS A 11 -6.37 20.92 19.41
C CYS A 11 -6.87 21.69 18.19
N LEU A 12 -7.46 20.98 17.23
CA LEU A 12 -8.14 21.55 16.08
C LEU A 12 -9.61 21.16 16.14
N PHE A 13 -10.48 22.14 15.93
CA PHE A 13 -11.91 21.93 15.81
C PHE A 13 -12.33 22.17 14.35
N ALA A 14 -13.04 21.22 13.78
CA ALA A 14 -13.59 21.32 12.43
C ALA A 14 -14.98 20.70 12.40
N GLU A 15 -15.93 21.36 11.73
CA GLU A 15 -17.29 20.82 11.51
C GLU A 15 -17.27 19.57 10.63
N ASN A 16 -16.31 19.50 9.68
CA ASN A 16 -16.17 18.38 8.74
C ASN A 16 -14.70 17.96 8.65
N VAL A 17 -14.43 16.66 8.60
CA VAL A 17 -13.08 16.08 8.54
C VAL A 17 -12.98 15.11 7.38
N ALA A 18 -11.92 15.19 6.58
CA ALA A 18 -11.65 14.24 5.51
C ALA A 18 -10.38 13.41 5.80
N LEU A 19 -10.54 12.08 5.86
CA LEU A 19 -9.45 11.13 6.04
C LEU A 19 -8.76 10.86 4.71
N ALA A 20 -7.55 11.41 4.56
CA ALA A 20 -6.70 11.29 3.38
C ALA A 20 -5.31 10.72 3.72
N THR A 21 -5.21 9.88 4.76
CA THR A 21 -3.93 9.40 5.30
C THR A 21 -3.29 8.29 4.46
N GLY A 22 -4.03 7.72 3.50
CA GLY A 22 -3.54 6.60 2.70
C GLY A 22 -3.40 5.32 3.53
N THR A 23 -2.56 4.39 3.05
CA THR A 23 -2.36 3.07 3.69
C THR A 23 -0.89 2.70 3.82
N PHE A 24 0.04 3.64 3.65
CA PHE A 24 1.49 3.35 3.62
C PHE A 24 2.15 3.35 5.00
N ASP A 25 1.39 3.63 6.06
CA ASP A 25 1.92 3.83 7.41
C ASP A 25 2.46 2.55 8.06
N SER A 26 1.82 1.40 7.79
CA SER A 26 2.16 0.12 8.42
C SER A 26 2.38 -0.97 7.36
N PRO A 27 3.63 -1.28 6.97
CA PRO A 27 3.88 -2.30 5.96
C PRO A 27 3.45 -3.68 6.46
N GLY A 28 2.98 -4.52 5.53
CA GLY A 28 2.63 -5.90 5.81
C GLY A 28 3.85 -6.70 6.26
N ARG A 29 3.64 -7.53 7.29
CA ARG A 29 4.69 -8.38 7.88
C ARG A 29 4.39 -9.84 7.57
N LEU A 30 5.44 -10.60 7.25
CA LEU A 30 5.35 -12.05 7.05
C LEU A 30 5.12 -12.80 8.37
N GLN A 31 5.52 -12.20 9.50
CA GLN A 31 5.45 -12.78 10.85
C GLN A 31 6.24 -14.09 10.94
N VAL A 32 7.45 -14.09 10.37
CA VAL A 32 8.36 -15.22 10.35
C VAL A 32 9.62 -14.93 11.16
N GLU A 33 10.27 -16.00 11.63
CA GLU A 33 11.54 -15.90 12.34
C GLU A 33 12.58 -15.13 11.50
N GLY A 34 13.26 -14.16 12.12
CA GLY A 34 14.31 -13.36 11.48
C GLY A 34 13.81 -12.21 10.60
N GLU A 35 12.51 -11.93 10.53
CA GLU A 35 12.00 -10.79 9.77
C GLU A 35 12.49 -9.43 10.30
N ASP A 36 12.89 -9.35 11.57
CA ASP A 36 13.42 -8.12 12.19
C ASP A 36 14.92 -7.88 11.96
N PHE A 37 15.60 -8.74 11.18
CA PHE A 37 17.01 -8.50 10.84
C PHE A 37 17.18 -7.21 10.01
N PRO A 38 18.28 -6.45 10.19
CA PRO A 38 18.48 -5.15 9.54
C PRO A 38 18.64 -5.20 8.01
N PHE A 39 18.82 -6.39 7.45
CA PHE A 39 18.87 -6.64 6.00
C PHE A 39 17.51 -7.06 5.43
N VAL A 40 16.45 -7.13 6.24
CA VAL A 40 15.07 -7.33 5.81
C VAL A 40 14.36 -5.98 5.87
N LEU A 41 13.98 -5.47 4.72
CA LEU A 41 13.38 -4.16 4.53
C LEU A 41 11.91 -4.30 4.17
N HIS A 42 11.11 -3.29 4.52
CA HIS A 42 9.66 -3.28 4.26
C HIS A 42 9.19 -2.04 3.49
N SER A 43 10.13 -1.17 3.08
CA SER A 43 9.82 0.06 2.36
C SER A 43 10.74 0.27 1.15
N MET A 44 10.18 0.86 0.09
CA MET A 44 10.96 1.28 -1.07
C MET A 44 11.96 2.39 -0.75
N SER A 45 11.66 3.22 0.27
CA SER A 45 12.56 4.29 0.72
C SER A 45 13.86 3.70 1.29
N ASP A 46 13.75 2.70 2.16
CA ASP A 46 14.92 2.04 2.75
C ASP A 46 15.73 1.29 1.70
N PHE A 47 15.04 0.69 0.72
CA PHE A 47 15.71 0.03 -0.41
C PHE A 47 16.49 1.02 -1.27
N GLY A 48 15.89 2.16 -1.63
CA GLY A 48 16.57 3.24 -2.35
C GLY A 48 17.77 3.80 -1.57
N ALA A 49 17.64 3.93 -0.25
CA ALA A 49 18.74 4.31 0.63
C ALA A 49 19.87 3.26 0.65
N ALA A 50 19.54 1.95 0.60
CA ALA A 50 20.54 0.88 0.53
C ALA A 50 21.29 0.88 -0.82
N ILE A 51 20.59 1.10 -1.94
CA ILE A 51 21.20 1.21 -3.28
C ILE A 51 22.12 2.43 -3.36
N SER A 52 21.66 3.60 -2.92
CA SER A 52 22.43 4.85 -2.98
C SER A 52 23.71 4.81 -2.14
N LYS A 53 23.69 4.08 -1.01
CA LYS A 53 24.89 3.80 -0.20
C LYS A 53 25.86 2.81 -0.83
N GLY A 54 25.58 2.30 -2.03
CA GLY A 54 26.45 1.38 -2.75
C GLY A 54 26.52 -0.03 -2.16
N LYS A 55 25.67 -0.38 -1.18
CA LYS A 55 25.69 -1.69 -0.48
C LYS A 55 25.45 -2.89 -1.40
N LEU A 56 24.90 -2.65 -2.59
CA LEU A 56 24.46 -3.67 -3.55
C LEU A 56 25.24 -3.63 -4.88
N ARG A 57 26.30 -2.82 -4.99
CA ARG A 57 27.09 -2.70 -6.22
C ARG A 57 28.20 -3.76 -6.29
N GLY A 58 28.39 -4.38 -7.47
CA GLY A 58 29.46 -5.35 -7.73
C GLY A 58 28.94 -6.79 -7.89
N LYS A 59 29.82 -7.78 -7.68
CA LYS A 59 29.51 -9.22 -7.75
C LYS A 59 28.76 -9.72 -6.48
N ALA A 60 27.79 -8.94 -6.02
CA ALA A 60 27.05 -9.19 -4.79
C ALA A 60 25.99 -10.28 -4.99
N ASP A 61 25.62 -10.96 -3.90
CA ASP A 61 24.49 -11.88 -3.87
C ASP A 61 23.19 -11.16 -4.30
N PRO A 62 22.22 -11.87 -4.92
CA PRO A 62 20.97 -11.26 -5.39
C PRO A 62 20.15 -10.61 -4.27
N VAL A 63 19.33 -9.64 -4.61
CA VAL A 63 18.28 -9.13 -3.70
C VAL A 63 17.07 -10.05 -3.74
N LEU A 64 16.48 -10.30 -2.58
CA LEU A 64 15.27 -11.08 -2.43
C LEU A 64 14.07 -10.13 -2.37
N ILE A 65 13.15 -10.19 -3.33
CA ILE A 65 11.93 -9.38 -3.34
C ILE A 65 10.74 -10.31 -3.09
N VAL A 66 9.94 -10.01 -2.07
CA VAL A 66 8.78 -10.80 -1.66
C VAL A 66 7.50 -10.02 -1.89
N GLY A 67 6.62 -10.51 -2.75
CA GLY A 67 5.34 -9.86 -3.07
C GLY A 67 4.98 -9.97 -4.55
N ALA A 68 3.72 -9.67 -4.90
CA ALA A 68 3.25 -9.70 -6.29
C ALA A 68 2.36 -8.48 -6.64
N GLY A 69 2.53 -7.38 -5.90
CA GLY A 69 1.85 -6.11 -6.15
C GLY A 69 2.68 -5.17 -7.02
N LEU A 70 2.13 -3.97 -7.29
CA LEU A 70 2.82 -2.94 -8.04
C LEU A 70 4.12 -2.50 -7.37
N THR A 71 4.12 -2.29 -6.06
CA THR A 71 5.33 -1.92 -5.31
C THR A 71 6.44 -2.98 -5.40
N ALA A 72 6.07 -4.27 -5.41
CA ALA A 72 7.05 -5.34 -5.62
C ALA A 72 7.63 -5.29 -7.05
N ALA A 73 6.80 -4.99 -8.05
CA ALA A 73 7.29 -4.77 -9.42
C ALA A 73 8.19 -3.54 -9.54
N ASP A 74 7.89 -2.44 -8.83
CA ASP A 74 8.76 -1.27 -8.76
C ASP A 74 10.14 -1.62 -8.18
N ALA A 75 10.17 -2.45 -7.13
CA ALA A 75 11.42 -2.94 -6.56
C ALA A 75 12.22 -3.79 -7.56
N VAL A 76 11.54 -4.69 -8.30
CA VAL A 76 12.17 -5.51 -9.35
C VAL A 76 12.77 -4.62 -10.43
N LEU A 77 12.02 -3.63 -10.92
CA LEU A 77 12.50 -2.68 -11.94
C LEU A 77 13.67 -1.85 -11.42
N CYS A 78 13.58 -1.37 -10.17
CA CYS A 78 14.65 -0.60 -9.54
C CYS A 78 15.95 -1.40 -9.43
N ALA A 79 15.89 -2.64 -8.95
CA ALA A 79 17.04 -3.54 -8.87
C ALA A 79 17.61 -3.85 -10.27
N TYR A 80 16.73 -4.21 -11.21
CA TYR A 80 17.10 -4.56 -12.58
C TYR A 80 17.81 -3.40 -13.30
N ASN A 81 17.29 -2.17 -13.19
CA ASN A 81 17.89 -0.98 -13.80
C ASN A 81 19.23 -0.58 -13.18
N ASN A 82 19.52 -1.05 -11.96
CA ASN A 82 20.82 -0.87 -11.30
C ASN A 82 21.77 -2.08 -11.50
N ASN A 83 21.42 -3.02 -12.38
CA ASN A 83 22.18 -4.27 -12.62
C ASN A 83 22.37 -5.13 -11.38
N ILE A 84 21.38 -5.14 -10.48
CA ILE A 84 21.37 -5.96 -9.26
C ILE A 84 20.58 -7.24 -9.55
N PRO A 85 21.16 -8.44 -9.36
CA PRO A 85 20.44 -9.70 -9.56
C PRO A 85 19.25 -9.84 -8.61
N VAL A 86 18.12 -10.38 -9.08
CA VAL A 86 16.86 -10.46 -8.33
C VAL A 86 16.39 -11.89 -8.15
N ILE A 87 16.08 -12.27 -6.91
CA ILE A 87 15.24 -13.42 -6.57
C ILE A 87 13.85 -12.88 -6.22
N HIS A 88 12.83 -13.17 -7.03
CA HIS A 88 11.47 -12.68 -6.83
C HIS A 88 10.55 -13.81 -6.36
N VAL A 89 10.10 -13.72 -5.10
CA VAL A 89 9.28 -14.74 -4.43
C VAL A 89 7.86 -14.23 -4.24
N PHE A 90 6.87 -15.06 -4.57
CA PHE A 90 5.48 -14.73 -4.31
C PHE A 90 4.60 -15.96 -4.14
N ARG A 91 3.64 -15.85 -3.22
CA ARG A 91 2.72 -16.94 -2.85
C ARG A 91 1.71 -17.33 -3.94
N ARG A 92 1.47 -16.45 -4.91
CA ARG A 92 0.44 -16.64 -5.94
C ARG A 92 0.99 -17.39 -7.15
N ARG A 93 0.10 -18.01 -7.90
CA ARG A 93 0.38 -18.51 -9.25
C ARG A 93 0.52 -17.37 -10.23
N VAL A 94 1.44 -17.49 -11.20
CA VAL A 94 1.52 -16.51 -12.31
C VAL A 94 0.24 -16.46 -13.15
N THR A 95 -0.50 -17.57 -13.21
CA THR A 95 -1.78 -17.69 -13.92
C THR A 95 -2.97 -17.14 -13.13
N ASP A 96 -2.78 -16.71 -11.88
CA ASP A 96 -3.85 -16.13 -11.05
C ASP A 96 -4.41 -14.85 -11.71
N THR A 97 -5.75 -14.74 -11.78
CA THR A 97 -6.46 -13.59 -12.36
C THR A 97 -6.49 -12.39 -11.43
N SER A 98 -6.26 -12.59 -10.13
CA SER A 98 -6.21 -11.55 -9.10
C SER A 98 -4.88 -10.77 -9.08
N LEU A 99 -3.91 -11.14 -9.93
CA LEU A 99 -2.69 -10.38 -10.13
C LEU A 99 -2.99 -9.06 -10.83
N ILE A 100 -2.54 -7.97 -10.22
CA ILE A 100 -2.80 -6.62 -10.70
C ILE A 100 -2.28 -6.38 -12.12
N PHE A 101 -1.22 -7.08 -12.54
CA PHE A 101 -0.61 -6.98 -13.86
C PHE A 101 -1.58 -7.27 -15.03
N LYS A 102 -2.56 -8.17 -14.83
CA LYS A 102 -3.56 -8.49 -15.85
C LYS A 102 -4.64 -7.42 -15.99
N GLN A 103 -4.84 -6.62 -14.95
CA GLN A 103 -5.86 -5.56 -14.90
C GLN A 103 -5.33 -4.23 -15.47
N LEU A 104 -4.01 -4.15 -15.73
CA LEU A 104 -3.35 -2.93 -16.21
C LEU A 104 -3.30 -2.91 -17.74
N PRO A 105 -3.76 -1.82 -18.39
CA PRO A 105 -3.61 -1.67 -19.83
C PRO A 105 -2.13 -1.64 -20.24
N LYS A 106 -1.69 -2.56 -21.12
CA LYS A 106 -0.29 -2.68 -21.56
C LYS A 106 0.28 -1.39 -22.17
N LYS A 107 -0.54 -0.62 -22.89
CA LYS A 107 -0.12 0.65 -23.49
C LYS A 107 0.22 1.72 -22.45
N LEU A 108 -0.44 1.71 -21.29
CA LEU A 108 -0.23 2.70 -20.23
C LEU A 108 0.84 2.28 -19.23
N TYR A 109 1.11 0.97 -19.11
CA TYR A 109 2.00 0.40 -18.11
C TYR A 109 2.92 -0.70 -18.68
N PRO A 110 3.69 -0.44 -19.75
CA PRO A 110 4.50 -1.47 -20.41
C PRO A 110 5.58 -2.07 -19.49
N GLU A 111 6.09 -1.31 -18.53
CA GLU A 111 7.13 -1.72 -17.57
C GLU A 111 6.63 -2.81 -16.62
N TYR A 112 5.40 -2.68 -16.12
CA TYR A 112 4.79 -3.70 -15.27
C TYR A 112 4.46 -4.98 -16.05
N HIS A 113 4.12 -4.85 -17.34
CA HIS A 113 3.98 -6.00 -18.24
C HIS A 113 5.32 -6.69 -18.50
N LYS A 114 6.43 -5.94 -18.57
CA LYS A 114 7.77 -6.52 -18.64
C LYS A 114 8.08 -7.36 -17.40
N VAL A 115 7.80 -6.85 -16.20
CA VAL A 115 7.97 -7.62 -14.95
C VAL A 115 7.11 -8.87 -14.95
N TYR A 116 5.83 -8.76 -15.31
CA TYR A 116 4.93 -9.90 -15.39
C TYR A 116 5.40 -10.95 -16.41
N HIS A 117 5.93 -10.53 -17.56
CA HIS A 117 6.54 -11.43 -18.54
C HIS A 117 7.75 -12.18 -17.95
N MET A 118 8.63 -11.48 -17.20
CA MET A 118 9.75 -12.13 -16.50
C MET A 118 9.26 -13.11 -15.42
N MET A 119 8.22 -12.75 -14.66
CA MET A 119 7.60 -13.66 -13.69
C MET A 119 7.17 -14.98 -14.32
N CYS A 120 6.63 -14.95 -15.54
CA CYS A 120 6.16 -16.13 -16.28
C CYS A 120 7.27 -16.95 -16.94
N THR A 121 8.28 -16.30 -17.52
CA THR A 121 9.26 -16.94 -18.41
C THR A 121 10.56 -17.34 -17.72
N GLN A 122 10.92 -16.72 -16.59
CA GLN A 122 12.19 -16.91 -15.90
C GLN A 122 11.99 -17.58 -14.52
N SER A 123 11.15 -18.62 -14.51
CA SER A 123 10.90 -19.45 -13.33
C SER A 123 12.12 -20.32 -13.02
N HIS A 124 12.40 -20.50 -11.73
CA HIS A 124 13.42 -21.44 -11.24
C HIS A 124 13.26 -22.88 -11.78
N THR A 125 12.04 -23.28 -12.17
CA THR A 125 11.78 -24.62 -12.72
C THR A 125 12.32 -24.83 -14.14
N VAL A 126 12.64 -23.76 -14.85
CA VAL A 126 13.17 -23.81 -16.22
C VAL A 126 14.69 -23.78 -16.10
N ASP A 127 15.34 -24.87 -16.50
CA ASP A 127 16.78 -25.13 -16.41
C ASP A 127 17.61 -23.89 -16.80
N SER A 128 17.99 -23.08 -15.80
CA SER A 128 18.75 -21.84 -16.01
C SER A 128 20.18 -22.09 -15.56
N SER A 129 20.91 -22.77 -16.44
CA SER A 129 22.35 -23.01 -16.36
C SER A 129 23.20 -21.75 -16.56
N LEU A 130 22.63 -20.54 -16.42
CA LEU A 130 23.34 -19.27 -16.57
C LEU A 130 22.82 -18.25 -15.55
N HIS A 131 23.73 -17.45 -15.02
CA HIS A 131 23.51 -16.34 -14.08
C HIS A 131 22.47 -15.32 -14.59
N SER A 132 21.18 -15.67 -14.52
CA SER A 132 20.10 -14.77 -14.92
C SER A 132 20.03 -13.61 -13.92
N ALA A 133 19.95 -12.38 -14.43
CA ALA A 133 19.76 -11.19 -13.62
C ALA A 133 18.42 -11.21 -12.83
N TYR A 134 17.51 -12.14 -13.16
CA TYR A 134 16.23 -12.30 -12.49
C TYR A 134 15.83 -13.78 -12.43
N THR A 135 15.28 -14.22 -11.29
CA THR A 135 14.72 -15.56 -11.10
C THR A 135 13.42 -15.47 -10.30
N SER A 136 12.33 -16.02 -10.82
CA SER A 136 11.05 -16.07 -10.11
C SER A 136 10.82 -17.40 -9.37
N PHE A 137 10.20 -17.30 -8.20
CA PHE A 137 9.73 -18.40 -7.36
C PHE A 137 8.22 -18.22 -7.11
N PRO A 138 7.37 -18.55 -8.10
CA PRO A 138 5.92 -18.54 -7.95
C PRO A 138 5.47 -19.64 -6.98
N GLU A 139 4.36 -19.42 -6.27
CA GLU A 139 3.84 -20.39 -5.27
C GLU A 139 4.85 -20.78 -4.19
N HIS A 140 5.73 -19.85 -3.82
CA HIS A 140 6.67 -20.03 -2.73
C HIS A 140 6.39 -19.04 -1.60
N ASN A 141 6.54 -19.52 -0.37
CA ASN A 141 6.48 -18.71 0.85
C ASN A 141 7.86 -18.66 1.49
N VAL A 142 8.20 -17.52 2.10
CA VAL A 142 9.37 -17.42 2.98
C VAL A 142 8.95 -17.94 4.36
N LEU A 143 9.69 -18.91 4.91
CA LEU A 143 9.44 -19.48 6.24
C LEU A 143 10.27 -18.84 7.33
N SER A 144 11.48 -18.39 7.02
CA SER A 144 12.37 -17.69 7.95
C SER A 144 13.51 -17.01 7.22
N PHE A 145 14.07 -16.00 7.87
CA PHE A 145 15.36 -15.39 7.55
C PHE A 145 16.39 -15.84 8.59
N LYS A 146 17.64 -16.03 8.17
CA LYS A 146 18.74 -16.50 9.01
C LYS A 146 19.88 -15.47 9.03
N PRO A 147 20.68 -15.41 10.12
CA PRO A 147 21.71 -14.37 10.32
C PRO A 147 22.71 -14.22 9.17
N GLU A 148 23.01 -15.27 8.41
CA GLU A 148 23.97 -15.26 7.30
C GLU A 148 23.37 -14.78 5.96
N MET A 149 22.33 -13.93 6.02
CA MET A 149 21.57 -13.45 4.85
C MET A 149 21.07 -14.61 3.97
N LYS A 150 20.51 -15.62 4.64
CA LYS A 150 19.86 -16.77 4.00
C LYS A 150 18.37 -16.76 4.33
N CYS A 151 17.55 -17.21 3.39
CA CYS A 151 16.13 -17.46 3.64
C CYS A 151 15.80 -18.91 3.39
N VAL A 152 14.82 -19.42 4.13
CA VAL A 152 14.20 -20.72 3.87
C VAL A 152 12.91 -20.47 3.11
N LEU A 153 12.86 -20.89 1.85
CA LEU A 153 11.64 -20.91 1.04
C LEU A 153 10.95 -22.27 1.15
N GLN A 154 9.64 -22.26 1.00
CA GLN A 154 8.83 -23.46 0.85
C GLN A 154 7.91 -23.33 -0.37
N SER A 155 7.95 -24.32 -1.26
CA SER A 155 7.02 -24.41 -2.39
C SER A 155 5.62 -24.87 -1.94
N ALA A 156 4.61 -24.73 -2.81
CA ALA A 156 3.28 -25.31 -2.58
C ALA A 156 3.30 -26.84 -2.37
N SER A 157 4.29 -27.56 -2.91
CA SER A 157 4.48 -29.01 -2.67
C SER A 157 5.15 -29.34 -1.33
N GLY A 158 5.48 -28.33 -0.52
CA GLY A 158 6.13 -28.48 0.79
C GLY A 158 7.66 -28.60 0.72
N LEU A 159 8.26 -28.62 -0.47
CA LEU A 159 9.71 -28.68 -0.65
C LEU A 159 10.37 -27.41 -0.12
N LYS A 160 11.37 -27.59 0.75
CA LYS A 160 12.13 -26.48 1.33
C LYS A 160 13.42 -26.24 0.55
N LYS A 161 13.75 -24.96 0.33
CA LYS A 161 15.01 -24.55 -0.29
C LYS A 161 15.65 -23.42 0.50
N ILE A 162 16.96 -23.46 0.66
CA ILE A 162 17.72 -22.37 1.28
C ILE A 162 18.35 -21.54 0.17
N LEU A 163 18.14 -20.23 0.19
CA LEU A 163 18.74 -19.29 -0.76
C LEU A 163 19.54 -18.23 -0.01
N LYS A 164 20.68 -17.84 -0.59
CA LYS A 164 21.49 -16.72 -0.13
C LYS A 164 21.05 -15.45 -0.86
N PHE A 165 21.05 -14.33 -0.17
CA PHE A 165 20.72 -13.03 -0.70
C PHE A 165 21.58 -11.94 -0.05
N SER A 166 21.54 -10.71 -0.57
CA SER A 166 22.24 -9.55 0.02
C SER A 166 21.31 -8.69 0.89
N VAL A 167 20.12 -8.38 0.38
CA VAL A 167 19.04 -7.69 1.10
C VAL A 167 17.71 -8.34 0.72
N ALA A 168 16.82 -8.49 1.70
CA ALA A 168 15.44 -8.91 1.47
C ALA A 168 14.50 -7.70 1.55
N LEU A 169 13.51 -7.66 0.67
CA LEU A 169 12.52 -6.60 0.59
C LEU A 169 11.12 -7.23 0.58
N VAL A 170 10.41 -7.07 1.69
CA VAL A 170 9.08 -7.64 1.93
C VAL A 170 8.01 -6.60 1.58
N LEU A 171 7.38 -6.75 0.41
CA LEU A 171 6.41 -5.82 -0.18
C LEU A 171 5.08 -6.53 -0.45
N ILE A 172 4.46 -7.00 0.63
CA ILE A 172 3.24 -7.82 0.59
C ILE A 172 1.94 -7.01 0.78
N GLY A 173 2.02 -5.69 0.60
CA GLY A 173 0.95 -4.73 0.91
C GLY A 173 1.21 -4.01 2.23
N SER A 174 0.28 -3.15 2.62
CA SER A 174 0.37 -2.32 3.82
C SER A 174 -1.03 -2.03 4.38
N HIS A 175 -1.06 -1.54 5.61
CA HIS A 175 -2.26 -1.23 6.36
C HIS A 175 -2.26 0.26 6.75
N PRO A 176 -3.44 0.91 6.75
CA PRO A 176 -3.56 2.26 7.25
C PRO A 176 -3.31 2.31 8.76
N ASN A 177 -2.68 3.38 9.24
CA ASN A 177 -2.56 3.62 10.68
C ASN A 177 -3.57 4.68 11.11
N LEU A 178 -4.71 4.22 11.64
CA LEU A 178 -5.80 5.07 12.11
C LEU A 178 -5.82 5.17 13.64
N PHE A 179 -4.67 5.11 14.31
CA PHE A 179 -4.58 5.14 15.79
C PHE A 179 -5.28 6.33 16.45
N PHE A 180 -5.46 7.42 15.71
CA PHE A 180 -6.16 8.63 16.15
C PHE A 180 -7.69 8.48 16.18
N LEU A 181 -8.22 7.38 15.63
CA LEU A 181 -9.63 7.00 15.72
C LEU A 181 -9.82 5.91 16.77
N LYS A 182 -10.97 5.92 17.43
CA LYS A 182 -11.38 4.84 18.33
C LYS A 182 -11.34 3.50 17.58
N ASP A 183 -10.73 2.50 18.21
CA ASP A 183 -10.57 1.15 17.67
C ASP A 183 -9.99 1.11 16.23
N GLN A 184 -9.13 2.09 15.89
CA GLN A 184 -8.58 2.28 14.54
C GLN A 184 -9.65 2.41 13.43
N GLY A 185 -10.81 2.96 13.76
CA GLY A 185 -11.89 3.19 12.80
C GLY A 185 -12.60 1.92 12.33
N ARG A 186 -12.50 0.80 13.06
CA ARG A 186 -13.20 -0.45 12.69
C ARG A 186 -14.71 -0.26 12.48
N SER A 187 -15.34 0.56 13.32
CA SER A 187 -16.79 0.83 13.25
C SER A 187 -17.26 1.48 11.95
N ILE A 188 -16.38 2.20 11.24
CA ILE A 188 -16.72 2.93 10.00
C ILE A 188 -16.37 2.15 8.72
N GLY A 189 -15.80 0.94 8.85
CA GLY A 189 -15.59 0.03 7.72
C GLY A 189 -16.85 -0.74 7.35
N HIS A 190 -16.87 -1.39 6.19
CA HIS A 190 -17.96 -2.29 5.78
C HIS A 190 -18.23 -3.40 6.82
N HIS A 191 -17.17 -3.96 7.39
CA HIS A 191 -17.18 -5.01 8.40
C HIS A 191 -16.62 -4.48 9.73
N SER A 192 -17.49 -4.23 10.70
CA SER A 192 -17.14 -3.62 11.98
C SER A 192 -16.24 -4.47 12.88
N ASN A 193 -16.15 -5.78 12.62
CA ASN A 193 -15.31 -6.73 13.35
C ASN A 193 -13.91 -6.92 12.73
N GLN A 194 -13.63 -6.28 11.59
CA GLN A 194 -12.36 -6.42 10.87
C GLN A 194 -11.59 -5.09 10.86
N PRO A 195 -10.25 -5.11 10.81
CA PRO A 195 -9.46 -3.89 10.64
C PRO A 195 -9.76 -3.22 9.29
N ILE A 196 -9.58 -1.90 9.21
CA ILE A 196 -9.70 -1.16 7.96
C ILE A 196 -8.56 -1.57 7.02
N THR A 197 -8.90 -1.95 5.80
CA THR A 197 -7.93 -2.29 4.75
C THR A 197 -8.43 -1.82 3.40
N CYS A 198 -7.51 -1.47 2.50
CA CYS A 198 -7.88 -0.95 1.17
C CYS A 198 -8.77 -1.93 0.38
N LYS A 199 -8.48 -3.23 0.41
CA LYS A 199 -9.19 -4.23 -0.43
C LYS A 199 -10.18 -5.10 0.33
N GLY A 200 -9.96 -5.36 1.61
CA GLY A 200 -10.78 -6.31 2.37
C GLY A 200 -11.92 -5.63 3.12
N ASN A 201 -11.67 -4.44 3.66
CA ASN A 201 -12.62 -3.74 4.52
C ASN A 201 -12.35 -2.22 4.47
N PRO A 202 -12.62 -1.56 3.32
CA PRO A 202 -12.47 -0.12 3.23
C PRO A 202 -13.49 0.61 4.11
N ILE A 203 -13.23 1.90 4.36
CA ILE A 203 -14.20 2.80 5.01
C ILE A 203 -15.42 2.90 4.11
N GLU A 204 -16.59 2.70 4.71
CA GLU A 204 -17.86 2.74 4.00
C GLU A 204 -18.29 4.19 3.79
N ILE A 205 -18.48 4.57 2.53
CA ILE A 205 -18.81 5.93 2.12
C ILE A 205 -20.00 5.96 1.15
N ASP A 206 -20.69 7.10 1.10
CA ASP A 206 -21.56 7.43 -0.03
C ASP A 206 -20.68 7.68 -1.28
N PRO A 207 -20.93 6.98 -2.40
CA PRO A 207 -20.05 7.02 -3.57
C PRO A 207 -20.06 8.37 -4.32
N TYR A 208 -21.01 9.26 -4.05
CA TYR A 208 -21.14 10.56 -4.71
C TYR A 208 -20.61 11.71 -3.85
N THR A 209 -20.77 11.62 -2.53
CA THR A 209 -20.33 12.66 -1.58
C THR A 209 -19.01 12.33 -0.90
N TYR A 210 -18.63 11.04 -0.87
CA TYR A 210 -17.49 10.49 -0.14
C TYR A 210 -17.57 10.67 1.38
N GLU A 211 -18.77 10.98 1.89
CA GLU A 211 -19.05 11.01 3.33
C GLU A 211 -19.20 9.59 3.85
N CYS A 212 -18.69 9.33 5.05
CA CYS A 212 -18.85 8.07 5.72
C CYS A 212 -20.33 7.82 6.05
N THR A 213 -20.83 6.64 5.70
CA THR A 213 -22.23 6.27 5.95
C THR A 213 -22.52 6.02 7.43
N LYS A 214 -21.47 5.75 8.22
CA LYS A 214 -21.53 5.36 9.63
C LYS A 214 -21.11 6.47 10.59
N GLU A 215 -20.58 7.59 10.08
CA GLU A 215 -20.15 8.73 10.89
C GLU A 215 -20.39 10.03 10.12
N ALA A 216 -21.33 10.85 10.60
CA ALA A 216 -21.69 12.09 9.93
C ALA A 216 -20.54 13.12 9.96
N ASN A 217 -20.41 13.91 8.89
CA ASN A 217 -19.35 14.91 8.72
C ASN A 217 -17.91 14.36 8.66
N LEU A 218 -17.75 13.04 8.70
CA LEU A 218 -16.49 12.37 8.40
C LEU A 218 -16.51 11.94 6.93
N PHE A 219 -15.47 12.29 6.19
CA PHE A 219 -15.27 11.90 4.81
C PHE A 219 -14.01 11.04 4.71
N ALA A 220 -13.91 10.22 3.67
CA ALA A 220 -12.70 9.46 3.39
C ALA A 220 -12.45 9.40 1.89
N LEU A 221 -11.18 9.33 1.48
CA LEU A 221 -10.81 9.20 0.08
C LEU A 221 -9.50 8.43 -0.11
N GLY A 222 -9.23 8.06 -1.36
CA GLY A 222 -8.02 7.33 -1.70
C GLY A 222 -8.07 5.87 -1.21
N PRO A 223 -6.92 5.26 -0.86
CA PRO A 223 -6.87 3.85 -0.49
C PRO A 223 -7.77 3.45 0.69
N LEU A 224 -8.13 4.40 1.56
CA LEU A 224 -9.06 4.15 2.66
C LEU A 224 -10.47 3.75 2.21
N VAL A 225 -10.91 4.21 1.03
CA VAL A 225 -12.20 3.85 0.43
C VAL A 225 -12.08 2.82 -0.69
N GLY A 226 -10.89 2.19 -0.81
CA GLY A 226 -10.61 1.16 -1.80
C GLY A 226 -10.02 1.64 -3.12
N ASP A 227 -9.68 2.93 -3.24
CA ASP A 227 -8.98 3.41 -4.44
C ASP A 227 -7.53 2.92 -4.48
N ASN A 228 -7.18 2.23 -5.56
CA ASN A 228 -5.84 1.65 -5.72
C ASN A 228 -4.92 2.48 -6.65
N PHE A 229 -5.43 3.55 -7.26
CA PHE A 229 -4.68 4.36 -8.23
C PHE A 229 -4.81 5.85 -7.95
N VAL A 230 -3.69 6.56 -8.07
CA VAL A 230 -3.60 8.02 -7.90
C VAL A 230 -4.64 8.77 -8.75
N ARG A 231 -4.97 8.25 -9.94
CA ARG A 231 -5.96 8.88 -10.83
C ARG A 231 -7.36 9.00 -10.23
N PHE A 232 -7.72 8.14 -9.27
CA PHE A 232 -9.05 8.14 -8.65
C PHE A 232 -9.19 9.18 -7.53
N LEU A 233 -8.07 9.58 -6.89
CA LEU A 233 -8.08 10.55 -5.78
C LEU A 233 -8.70 11.90 -6.17
N LYS A 234 -8.50 12.34 -7.41
CA LYS A 234 -9.04 13.62 -7.91
C LYS A 234 -10.57 13.63 -7.89
N GLY A 235 -11.19 12.50 -8.23
CA GLY A 235 -12.64 12.36 -8.23
C GLY A 235 -13.21 12.46 -6.81
N GLY A 236 -12.62 11.73 -5.86
CA GLY A 236 -13.03 11.78 -4.46
C GLY A 236 -12.88 13.15 -3.83
N ALA A 237 -11.74 13.82 -4.05
CA ALA A 237 -11.53 15.18 -3.55
C ALA A 237 -12.58 16.18 -4.08
N LEU A 238 -12.93 16.08 -5.37
CA LEU A 238 -13.98 16.91 -5.98
C LEU A 238 -15.37 16.60 -5.41
N GLY A 239 -15.69 15.32 -5.19
CA GLY A 239 -16.94 14.89 -4.58
C GLY A 239 -17.16 15.49 -3.19
N ILE A 240 -16.14 15.40 -2.33
CA ILE A 240 -16.15 16.00 -0.99
C ILE A 240 -16.33 17.52 -1.08
N ALA A 241 -15.50 18.19 -1.89
CA ALA A 241 -15.54 19.64 -2.04
C ALA A 241 -16.92 20.12 -2.53
N ARG A 242 -17.52 19.41 -3.49
CA ARG A 242 -18.88 19.70 -3.99
C ARG A 242 -19.92 19.51 -2.89
N CYS A 243 -19.87 18.41 -2.14
CA CYS A 243 -20.79 18.15 -1.02
C CYS A 243 -20.77 19.30 -0.01
N LEU A 244 -19.58 19.70 0.43
CA LEU A 244 -19.38 20.78 1.38
C LEU A 244 -19.83 22.14 0.83
N ALA A 245 -19.58 22.42 -0.45
CA ALA A 245 -20.05 23.64 -1.11
C ALA A 245 -21.59 23.73 -1.16
N VAL A 246 -22.27 22.62 -1.47
CA VAL A 246 -23.74 22.56 -1.46
C VAL A 246 -24.29 22.73 -0.04
N ARG A 247 -23.68 22.11 0.98
CA ARG A 247 -24.06 22.29 2.39
C ARG A 247 -23.95 23.75 2.83
N ARG A 248 -22.86 24.42 2.47
CA ARG A 248 -22.66 25.84 2.79
C ARG A 248 -23.72 26.74 2.16
N LYS A 249 -24.08 26.52 0.89
CA LYS A 249 -25.14 27.29 0.22
C LYS A 249 -26.49 27.13 0.91
N LYS A 250 -26.90 25.88 1.20
CA LYS A 250 -28.16 25.61 1.92
C LYS A 250 -28.20 26.25 3.30
N LYS A 251 -27.07 26.23 4.03
CA LYS A 251 -26.96 26.88 5.34
C LYS A 251 -27.12 28.40 5.23
N HIS A 252 -26.60 29.02 4.17
CA HIS A 252 -26.77 30.45 3.91
C HIS A 252 -28.23 30.81 3.58
N GLU A 253 -28.87 30.05 2.69
CA GLU A 253 -30.29 30.25 2.30
C GLU A 253 -31.25 30.11 3.50
N LEU A 254 -30.97 29.17 4.41
CA LEU A 254 -31.74 29.00 5.65
C LEU A 254 -31.56 30.16 6.65
N ILE A 255 -30.38 30.77 6.69
CA ILE A 255 -30.11 31.93 7.55
C ILE A 255 -30.78 33.18 6.98
N GLU A 256 -30.70 33.40 5.67
CA GLU A 256 -31.33 34.54 4.99
C GLU A 256 -32.88 34.44 4.98
N GLY A 257 -33.44 33.24 4.92
CA GLY A 257 -34.89 33.02 4.98
C GLY A 257 -35.50 33.10 6.39
N GLY A 258 -34.69 33.04 7.45
CA GLY A 258 -35.14 33.08 8.84
C GLY A 258 -35.33 34.49 9.41
N ASP A 259 -34.70 35.50 8.81
CA ASP A 259 -34.72 36.90 9.30
C ASP A 259 -35.88 37.75 8.72
N GLY A 260 -36.76 37.16 7.90
CA GLY A 260 -37.87 37.86 7.24
C GLY A 260 -39.23 37.80 7.96
N GLY A 261 -39.29 37.28 9.18
CA GLY A 261 -40.54 36.93 9.88
C GLY A 261 -40.75 37.64 11.22
N GLY A 262 -40.72 38.97 11.24
CA GLY A 262 -41.01 39.72 12.45
C GLY A 262 -41.09 41.22 12.19
N ASP A 263 -42.28 41.69 11.78
CA ASP A 263 -42.97 42.85 12.38
C ASP A 263 -44.11 43.31 11.46
N GLY A 264 -45.33 43.09 11.94
CA GLY A 264 -46.54 43.49 11.23
C GLY A 264 -47.80 43.19 12.05
N VAL A 265 -47.92 43.81 13.22
CA VAL A 265 -49.19 44.00 13.96
C VAL A 265 -49.19 45.47 14.42
N PRO A 266 -50.24 46.24 14.12
CA PRO A 266 -51.50 46.20 14.88
C PRO A 266 -52.66 45.52 14.18
#